data_AF-A0A5P2CCU6-F1
#
_entry.id   AF-A0A5P2CCU6-F1
#
_cell.length_a   1.000
_cell.length_b   1.000
_cell.length_c   1.000
_cell.angle_alpha   90.00
_cell.angle_beta   90.00
_cell.angle_gamma   90.00
#
_symmetry.space_group_name_H-M   'P 1'
#
loop_
_entity.id
_entity.type
_entity.pdbx_description
1 polymer ?
#
loop_
_entity_poly.entity_id
_entity_poly.type
_entity_poly.pdbx_seq_one_letter_code
_entity_poly.pdbx_strand_id
1 'polypeptide(L)'
;MRKLLAITAAAATALAGTVAAAPAKAAPERPASTVSWSPCPDNDPVVGALLKGLECGTLAVPLDHTRPTGRTIDLALTRARHTAPEDRYQGIVLLNRGQWPGQFGRDLPTRFAKGTSGLSPAVGATYDWIGFDPRGTGASEPRITCAPDYVWPGRARADLVPRTAADERAWRTRARDFAASCGRAHGDTLNFLSTKDSARDLDLIRQALGEEQLTYFGWDYGTYLGSVYASMYPHRVRRMVLDTVMLPGKGWYKNVLAQNATFEQSAQNYFSWVARNDATYHLGTTRAAVEAAYYQGMAKLRTAPVDGKIGPAEYTEVFLIDLYRRSAWSGHTKALADWVLREDATGLRSAFNEPGYPTQNKQAMYSAVQCTDSPWPRNWQRWHRDYTRDYRAGNTFLTWFNAWYNAPCAYWPAPAGTPQKVGAKDVNVLVVQGEHVAGSPLAGAHDMHRRFPGSRLLVEQGGYEHETSLSRNANTCVNTVVDAYLKDGSRPAARKGADATCQAPAPPQPAP
;
A
#
# COMPACT_ATOMS: atom_id res chain seq x y z
N MET A 1 64.56 -52.26 37.76
CA MET A 1 63.66 -51.99 38.93
C MET A 1 62.88 -50.71 38.62
N ARG A 2 61.57 -50.52 38.85
CA ARG A 2 60.37 -51.35 39.18
C ARG A 2 59.22 -50.66 38.39
N LYS A 3 58.15 -51.26 37.86
CA LYS A 3 57.63 -52.65 37.68
C LYS A 3 56.75 -52.60 36.39
N LEU A 4 56.33 -53.75 35.84
CA LEU A 4 55.28 -53.80 34.80
C LEU A 4 53.88 -53.94 35.40
N LEU A 5 52.84 -53.57 34.64
CA LEU A 5 51.52 -54.22 34.48
C LEU A 5 50.76 -53.47 33.34
N ALA A 6 50.69 -54.05 32.15
CA ALA A 6 49.58 -54.89 31.66
C ALA A 6 48.35 -54.07 31.19
N ILE A 7 48.24 -53.86 29.87
CA ILE A 7 47.09 -53.22 29.21
C ILE A 7 46.03 -54.28 28.93
N THR A 8 44.87 -54.19 29.58
CA THR A 8 43.68 -54.97 29.25
C THR A 8 42.81 -54.21 28.25
N ALA A 9 42.68 -54.75 27.03
CA ALA A 9 41.75 -54.23 26.03
C ALA A 9 40.31 -54.70 26.33
N ALA A 10 39.46 -53.78 26.78
CA ALA A 10 38.02 -54.02 26.90
C ALA A 10 37.31 -53.57 25.62
N ALA A 11 36.82 -54.52 24.83
CA ALA A 11 36.04 -54.24 23.63
C ALA A 11 34.62 -53.78 24.00
N ALA A 12 34.36 -52.47 23.92
CA ALA A 12 33.02 -51.93 24.06
C ALA A 12 32.25 -52.05 22.74
N THR A 13 31.39 -53.05 22.61
CA THR A 13 30.44 -53.18 21.50
C THR A 13 29.39 -52.07 21.57
N ALA A 14 29.59 -51.00 20.79
CA ALA A 14 28.58 -49.97 20.60
C ALA A 14 27.42 -50.51 19.76
N LEU A 15 26.25 -50.71 20.38
CA LEU A 15 25.02 -50.96 19.63
C LEU A 15 24.66 -49.70 18.83
N ALA A 16 24.77 -49.79 17.50
CA ALA A 16 24.24 -48.79 16.59
C ALA A 16 22.70 -48.85 16.58
N GLY A 17 22.08 -48.20 17.56
CA GLY A 17 20.63 -48.01 17.60
C GLY A 17 20.19 -47.09 16.47
N THR A 18 19.66 -47.66 15.39
CA THR A 18 19.02 -46.91 14.31
C THR A 18 17.76 -46.24 14.85
N VAL A 19 17.87 -44.96 15.22
CA VAL A 19 16.70 -44.12 15.53
C VAL A 19 15.95 -43.88 14.22
N ALA A 20 14.95 -44.70 13.96
CA ALA A 20 14.01 -44.46 12.88
C ALA A 20 13.29 -43.13 13.17
N ALA A 21 13.57 -42.10 12.38
CA ALA A 21 12.87 -40.83 12.50
C ALA A 21 11.40 -41.07 12.18
N ALA A 22 10.54 -41.02 13.21
CA ALA A 22 9.10 -41.11 13.01
C ALA A 22 8.67 -39.99 12.04
N PRO A 23 7.82 -40.28 11.04
CA PRO A 23 7.34 -39.24 10.14
C PRO A 23 6.67 -38.15 10.96
N ALA A 24 7.08 -36.90 10.77
CA ALA A 24 6.48 -35.77 11.45
C ALA A 24 4.98 -35.79 11.13
N LYS A 25 4.14 -36.02 12.15
CA LYS A 25 2.70 -35.95 12.02
C LYS A 25 2.36 -34.60 11.41
N ALA A 26 1.81 -34.60 10.20
CA ALA A 26 1.29 -33.39 9.59
C ALA A 26 0.35 -32.73 10.59
N ALA A 27 0.52 -31.42 10.81
CA ALA A 27 -0.42 -30.68 11.64
C ALA A 27 -1.83 -30.88 11.04
N PRO A 28 -2.88 -31.07 11.88
CA PRO A 28 -4.22 -31.33 11.36
C PRO A 28 -4.64 -30.18 10.44
N GLU A 29 -4.75 -30.49 9.15
CA GLU A 29 -5.19 -29.52 8.15
C GLU A 29 -6.65 -29.17 8.42
N ARG A 30 -6.95 -27.87 8.40
CA ARG A 30 -8.31 -27.37 8.53
C ARG A 30 -9.07 -27.75 7.24
N PRO A 31 -10.32 -28.25 7.32
CA PRO A 31 -11.18 -28.36 6.14
C PRO A 31 -11.23 -26.99 5.43
N ALA A 32 -11.06 -26.97 4.11
CA ALA A 32 -11.07 -25.74 3.35
C ALA A 32 -12.39 -24.99 3.59
N SER A 33 -12.30 -23.77 4.12
CA SER A 33 -13.48 -22.91 4.29
C SER A 33 -13.97 -22.47 2.91
N THR A 34 -15.26 -22.62 2.67
CA THR A 34 -15.91 -22.20 1.42
C THR A 34 -16.48 -20.78 1.56
N VAL A 35 -16.69 -20.09 0.44
CA VAL A 35 -17.36 -18.79 0.40
C VAL A 35 -18.81 -18.98 -0.05
N SER A 36 -19.76 -18.73 0.86
CA SER A 36 -21.18 -18.62 0.52
C SER A 36 -21.45 -17.24 -0.08
N TRP A 37 -21.81 -17.21 -1.36
CA TRP A 37 -22.09 -15.98 -2.11
C TRP A 37 -23.58 -15.60 -2.04
N SER A 38 -23.85 -14.31 -1.86
CA SER A 38 -25.19 -13.71 -1.98
C SER A 38 -25.08 -12.36 -2.72
N PRO A 39 -26.18 -11.78 -3.24
CA PRO A 39 -26.14 -10.43 -3.79
C PRO A 39 -25.66 -9.41 -2.75
N CYS A 40 -24.74 -8.52 -3.13
CA CYS A 40 -24.33 -7.41 -2.25
C CYS A 40 -25.51 -6.45 -1.99
N PRO A 41 -25.53 -5.76 -0.84
CA PRO A 41 -26.51 -4.71 -0.58
C PRO A 41 -26.35 -3.55 -1.57
N ASP A 42 -27.47 -2.98 -1.99
CA ASP A 42 -27.53 -1.81 -2.91
C ASP A 42 -26.87 -0.55 -2.32
N ASN A 43 -26.76 -0.48 -0.99
CA ASN A 43 -26.06 0.58 -0.25
C ASN A 43 -25.21 -0.02 0.88
N ASP A 44 -23.93 -0.22 0.63
CA ASP A 44 -22.98 -0.75 1.62
C ASP A 44 -22.57 0.31 2.67
N PRO A 45 -22.48 -0.02 3.97
CA PRO A 45 -22.08 0.95 5.00
C PRO A 45 -20.63 1.47 4.90
N VAL A 46 -19.76 0.85 4.09
CA VAL A 46 -18.36 1.29 3.91
C VAL A 46 -18.13 1.96 2.56
N VAL A 47 -18.71 1.42 1.48
CA VAL A 47 -18.45 1.88 0.10
C VAL A 47 -19.73 2.28 -0.68
N GLY A 48 -20.88 2.35 -0.02
CA GLY A 48 -22.15 2.79 -0.61
C GLY A 48 -22.59 1.95 -1.80
N ALA A 49 -23.09 2.61 -2.84
CA ALA A 49 -23.58 1.95 -4.06
C ALA A 49 -22.48 1.32 -4.94
N LEU A 50 -21.20 1.38 -4.57
CA LEU A 50 -20.11 0.83 -5.37
C LEU A 50 -20.15 -0.70 -5.50
N LEU A 51 -20.92 -1.42 -4.68
CA LEU A 51 -21.10 -2.88 -4.78
C LEU A 51 -22.35 -3.30 -5.56
N LYS A 52 -23.14 -2.34 -6.06
CA LYS A 52 -24.39 -2.64 -6.76
C LYS A 52 -24.14 -3.49 -8.01
N GLY A 53 -24.72 -4.69 -8.01
CA GLY A 53 -24.55 -5.71 -9.05
C GLY A 53 -23.39 -6.68 -8.82
N LEU A 54 -22.73 -6.64 -7.66
CA LEU A 54 -21.75 -7.65 -7.22
C LEU A 54 -22.40 -8.70 -6.31
N GLU A 55 -21.68 -9.82 -6.14
CA GLU A 55 -21.91 -10.76 -5.05
C GLU A 55 -20.99 -10.45 -3.88
N CYS A 56 -21.49 -10.65 -2.67
CA CYS A 56 -20.78 -10.52 -1.41
C CYS A 56 -20.65 -11.91 -0.77
N GLY A 57 -19.54 -12.14 -0.07
CA GLY A 57 -19.29 -13.38 0.65
C GLY A 57 -18.31 -13.17 1.80
N THR A 58 -18.22 -14.15 2.68
CA THR A 58 -17.31 -14.12 3.83
C THR A 58 -16.45 -15.37 3.84
N LEU A 59 -15.17 -15.23 4.15
CA LEU A 59 -14.24 -16.34 4.34
C LEU A 59 -13.66 -16.32 5.76
N ALA A 60 -14.00 -17.34 6.55
CA ALA A 60 -13.39 -17.55 7.87
C ALA A 60 -11.97 -18.10 7.71
N VAL A 61 -10.97 -17.37 8.23
CA VAL A 61 -9.56 -17.74 8.25
C VAL A 61 -9.03 -17.75 9.69
N PRO A 62 -7.96 -18.49 10.04
CA PRO A 62 -7.37 -18.39 11.37
C PRO A 62 -6.75 -17.00 11.59
N LEU A 63 -6.97 -16.45 12.79
CA LEU A 63 -6.21 -15.28 13.25
C LEU A 63 -4.72 -15.60 13.22
N ASP A 64 -4.35 -16.69 13.89
CA ASP A 64 -2.99 -17.17 14.03
C ASP A 64 -2.78 -18.38 13.11
N HIS A 65 -2.08 -18.17 11.99
CA HIS A 65 -1.80 -19.25 11.03
C HIS A 65 -0.89 -20.37 11.58
N THR A 66 -0.29 -20.21 12.76
CA THR A 66 0.42 -21.31 13.46
C THR A 66 -0.54 -22.21 14.24
N ARG A 67 -1.78 -21.77 14.45
CA ARG A 67 -2.88 -22.49 15.12
C ARG A 67 -4.14 -22.49 14.22
N PRO A 68 -4.14 -23.25 13.10
CA PRO A 68 -5.20 -23.19 12.08
C PRO A 68 -6.61 -23.58 12.56
N THR A 69 -6.70 -24.31 13.68
CA THR A 69 -7.94 -24.70 14.38
C THR A 69 -8.30 -23.76 15.54
N GLY A 70 -7.53 -22.69 15.77
CA GLY A 70 -7.77 -21.70 16.81
C GLY A 70 -8.81 -20.65 16.43
N ARG A 71 -8.79 -19.51 17.14
CA ARG A 71 -9.68 -18.37 16.89
C ARG A 71 -9.61 -17.92 15.43
N THR A 72 -10.76 -17.73 14.83
CA THR A 72 -10.91 -17.22 13.46
C THR A 72 -11.11 -15.71 13.42
N ILE A 73 -10.92 -15.17 12.22
CA ILE A 73 -11.35 -13.85 11.76
C ILE A 73 -12.06 -14.02 10.42
N ASP A 74 -12.89 -13.06 10.06
CA ASP A 74 -13.72 -13.12 8.86
C ASP A 74 -13.23 -12.11 7.82
N LEU A 75 -12.89 -12.60 6.64
CA LEU A 75 -12.54 -11.76 5.49
C LEU A 75 -13.81 -11.49 4.67
N ALA A 76 -14.10 -10.22 4.42
CA ALA A 76 -15.18 -9.81 3.52
C ALA A 76 -14.68 -9.81 2.07
N LEU A 77 -15.35 -10.58 1.22
CA LEU A 77 -15.07 -10.71 -0.21
C LEU A 77 -16.24 -10.15 -1.04
N THR A 78 -15.91 -9.75 -2.27
CA THR A 78 -16.86 -9.40 -3.32
C THR A 78 -16.45 -10.02 -4.64
N ARG A 79 -17.43 -10.33 -5.48
CA ARG A 79 -17.23 -10.93 -6.80
C ARG A 79 -18.08 -10.23 -7.85
N ALA A 80 -17.45 -9.79 -8.94
CA ALA A 80 -18.14 -9.66 -10.22
C ALA A 80 -17.90 -10.97 -10.99
N ARG A 81 -18.96 -11.69 -11.35
CA ARG A 81 -18.82 -12.88 -12.19
C ARG A 81 -18.39 -12.51 -13.60
N HIS A 82 -17.68 -13.42 -14.26
CA HIS A 82 -17.44 -13.38 -15.69
C HIS A 82 -18.75 -13.35 -16.49
N THR A 83 -18.71 -12.83 -17.71
CA THR A 83 -19.88 -12.69 -18.60
C THR A 83 -19.64 -13.27 -20.00
N ALA A 84 -18.43 -13.75 -20.28
CA ALA A 84 -18.17 -14.64 -21.40
C ALA A 84 -18.81 -16.03 -21.15
N PRO A 85 -19.02 -16.85 -22.18
CA PRO A 85 -19.35 -18.26 -21.99
C PRO A 85 -18.18 -19.03 -21.32
N GLU A 86 -18.53 -20.14 -20.67
CA GLU A 86 -17.62 -20.97 -19.85
C GLU A 86 -16.36 -21.45 -20.62
N ASP A 87 -16.45 -21.66 -21.94
CA ASP A 87 -15.31 -22.06 -22.79
C ASP A 87 -14.22 -20.97 -22.91
N ARG A 88 -14.52 -19.74 -22.51
CA ARG A 88 -13.61 -18.60 -22.44
C ARG A 88 -13.34 -18.13 -21.00
N TYR A 89 -13.87 -18.80 -19.99
CA TYR A 89 -13.59 -18.49 -18.59
C TYR A 89 -12.12 -18.77 -18.25
N GLN A 90 -11.49 -17.87 -17.49
CA GLN A 90 -10.06 -17.92 -17.17
C GLN A 90 -9.74 -18.04 -15.68
N GLY A 91 -10.74 -18.35 -14.85
CA GLY A 91 -10.61 -18.37 -13.40
C GLY A 91 -10.88 -17.00 -12.77
N ILE A 92 -10.42 -16.83 -11.52
CA ILE A 92 -10.53 -15.58 -10.77
C ILE A 92 -9.31 -14.67 -10.96
N VAL A 93 -9.51 -13.35 -10.80
CA VAL A 93 -8.42 -12.40 -10.50
C VAL A 93 -8.65 -11.79 -9.12
N LEU A 94 -7.69 -11.98 -8.21
CA LEU A 94 -7.72 -11.37 -6.89
C LEU A 94 -7.11 -9.97 -6.93
N LEU A 95 -7.89 -8.97 -6.54
CA LEU A 95 -7.58 -7.56 -6.65
C LEU A 95 -7.15 -6.98 -5.29
N ASN A 96 -6.05 -6.22 -5.27
CA ASN A 96 -5.67 -5.42 -4.11
C ASN A 96 -5.44 -3.95 -4.48
N ARG A 97 -5.99 -3.06 -3.65
CA ARG A 97 -5.98 -1.61 -3.90
C ARG A 97 -4.60 -0.96 -3.74
N GLY A 98 -3.73 -1.51 -2.90
CA GLY A 98 -2.61 -0.71 -2.38
C GLY A 98 -3.11 0.57 -1.71
N GLN A 99 -2.47 1.69 -2.05
CA GLN A 99 -2.64 2.99 -1.38
C GLN A 99 -2.32 2.88 0.11
N TRP A 100 -1.13 2.33 0.39
CA TRP A 100 -0.65 1.90 1.70
C TRP A 100 -1.43 0.72 2.32
N PRO A 101 -0.88 0.01 3.32
CA PRO A 101 -1.64 -1.00 4.05
C PRO A 101 -2.86 -0.42 4.76
N GLY A 102 -3.94 -1.22 4.84
CA GLY A 102 -5.19 -0.85 5.52
C GLY A 102 -6.31 -0.35 4.62
N GLN A 103 -6.18 -0.49 3.30
CA GLN A 103 -7.20 -0.06 2.33
C GLN A 103 -8.16 -1.20 1.95
N PHE A 104 -9.46 -0.87 1.87
CA PHE A 104 -10.50 -1.79 1.40
C PHE A 104 -10.37 -2.08 -0.11
N GLY A 105 -10.68 -3.31 -0.51
CA GLY A 105 -10.67 -3.78 -1.90
C GLY A 105 -12.04 -4.18 -2.44
N ARG A 106 -13.08 -4.25 -1.59
CA ARG A 106 -14.43 -4.71 -1.95
C ARG A 106 -15.09 -4.00 -3.14
N ASP A 107 -14.79 -2.72 -3.43
CA ASP A 107 -15.34 -1.99 -4.59
C ASP A 107 -14.57 -2.21 -5.91
N LEU A 108 -13.41 -2.87 -5.90
CA LEU A 108 -12.59 -3.01 -7.09
C LEU A 108 -13.26 -3.78 -8.25
N PRO A 109 -13.97 -4.92 -8.04
CA PRO A 109 -14.58 -5.68 -9.13
C PRO A 109 -15.50 -4.84 -10.04
N THR A 110 -16.21 -3.87 -9.46
CA THR A 110 -17.06 -2.92 -10.19
C THR A 110 -16.31 -2.15 -11.28
N ARG A 111 -15.01 -1.86 -11.09
CA ARG A 111 -14.21 -1.12 -12.08
C ARG A 111 -13.77 -2.00 -13.24
N PHE A 112 -13.35 -3.23 -12.95
CA PHE A 112 -12.86 -4.18 -13.94
C PHE A 112 -14.01 -4.78 -14.76
N ALA A 113 -15.09 -5.20 -14.12
CA ALA A 113 -16.26 -5.77 -14.82
C ALA A 113 -17.04 -4.75 -15.66
N LYS A 114 -17.07 -3.47 -15.25
CA LYS A 114 -17.71 -2.39 -16.03
C LYS A 114 -16.76 -1.71 -17.03
N GLY A 115 -15.51 -2.18 -17.18
CA GLY A 115 -14.51 -1.62 -18.10
C GLY A 115 -14.03 -0.20 -17.77
N THR A 116 -14.39 0.36 -16.61
CA THR A 116 -14.01 1.73 -16.22
C THR A 116 -12.58 1.84 -15.66
N SER A 117 -11.88 0.71 -15.56
CA SER A 117 -10.43 0.64 -15.35
C SER A 117 -9.62 0.93 -16.62
N GLY A 118 -10.21 0.89 -17.81
CA GLY A 118 -9.46 0.93 -19.08
C GLY A 118 -8.85 -0.42 -19.49
N LEU A 119 -9.25 -1.52 -18.82
CA LEU A 119 -9.10 -2.89 -19.34
C LEU A 119 -10.07 -3.09 -20.51
N SER A 120 -9.72 -3.91 -21.52
CA SER A 120 -10.68 -4.18 -22.59
C SER A 120 -11.91 -4.94 -22.05
N PRO A 121 -13.13 -4.63 -22.53
CA PRO A 121 -14.33 -5.40 -22.16
C PRO A 121 -14.20 -6.89 -22.51
N ALA A 122 -13.43 -7.23 -23.54
CA ALA A 122 -13.18 -8.61 -23.96
C ALA A 122 -12.41 -9.42 -22.91
N VAL A 123 -11.39 -8.84 -22.25
CA VAL A 123 -10.67 -9.48 -21.14
C VAL A 123 -11.44 -9.34 -19.83
N GLY A 124 -12.09 -8.20 -19.61
CA GLY A 124 -12.98 -7.97 -18.46
C GLY A 124 -14.07 -9.04 -18.32
N ALA A 125 -14.63 -9.50 -19.45
CA ALA A 125 -15.68 -10.51 -19.49
C ALA A 125 -15.21 -11.94 -19.19
N THR A 126 -13.90 -12.26 -19.23
CA THR A 126 -13.41 -13.66 -19.10
C THR A 126 -13.01 -14.07 -17.67
N TYR A 127 -13.12 -13.17 -16.70
CA TYR A 127 -12.65 -13.39 -15.33
C TYR A 127 -13.73 -13.13 -14.28
N ASP A 128 -13.73 -13.94 -13.23
CA ASP A 128 -14.40 -13.62 -11.97
C ASP A 128 -13.49 -12.64 -11.20
N TRP A 129 -13.90 -11.37 -11.09
CA TRP A 129 -13.11 -10.33 -10.42
C TRP A 129 -13.39 -10.34 -8.93
N ILE A 130 -12.37 -10.65 -8.12
CA ILE A 130 -12.50 -10.81 -6.67
C ILE A 130 -11.88 -9.61 -5.96
N GLY A 131 -12.73 -8.82 -5.31
CA GLY A 131 -12.34 -7.81 -4.34
C GLY A 131 -12.37 -8.42 -2.95
N PHE A 132 -11.48 -7.97 -2.06
CA PHE A 132 -11.51 -8.38 -0.66
C PHE A 132 -10.99 -7.25 0.21
N ASP A 133 -11.41 -7.23 1.46
CA ASP A 133 -10.82 -6.38 2.48
C ASP A 133 -9.84 -7.22 3.31
N PRO A 134 -8.54 -6.84 3.42
CA PRO A 134 -7.57 -7.59 4.23
C PRO A 134 -8.00 -7.75 5.69
N ARG A 135 -7.39 -8.71 6.40
CA ARG A 135 -7.61 -8.90 7.85
C ARG A 135 -7.60 -7.58 8.61
N GLY A 136 -8.64 -7.33 9.40
CA GLY A 136 -8.80 -6.11 10.20
C GLY A 136 -9.24 -4.84 9.45
N THR A 137 -9.47 -4.91 8.14
CA THR A 137 -9.78 -3.77 7.26
C THR A 137 -11.24 -3.74 6.82
N GLY A 138 -11.85 -2.56 6.72
CA GLY A 138 -13.12 -2.33 6.02
C GLY A 138 -14.30 -3.17 6.54
N ALA A 139 -14.77 -4.11 5.73
CA ALA A 139 -15.86 -5.02 6.10
C ALA A 139 -15.40 -6.31 6.80
N SER A 140 -14.09 -6.58 6.87
CA SER A 140 -13.52 -7.77 7.53
C SER A 140 -13.45 -7.60 9.05
N GLU A 141 -13.79 -8.65 9.79
CA GLU A 141 -13.91 -8.63 11.26
C GLU A 141 -12.81 -9.43 11.96
N PRO A 142 -12.24 -8.95 13.09
CA PRO A 142 -12.61 -7.72 13.80
C PRO A 142 -12.08 -6.46 13.11
N ARG A 143 -12.93 -5.46 12.89
CA ARG A 143 -12.51 -4.15 12.36
C ARG A 143 -11.57 -3.44 13.33
N ILE A 144 -10.35 -3.19 12.88
CA ILE A 144 -9.34 -2.55 13.73
C ILE A 144 -9.48 -1.03 13.66
N THR A 145 -10.08 -0.44 14.68
CA THR A 145 -10.05 1.01 14.93
C THR A 145 -9.43 1.28 16.30
N CYS A 146 -8.71 2.40 16.42
CA CYS A 146 -8.11 2.86 17.68
C CYS A 146 -8.66 4.25 18.01
N ALA A 147 -7.94 5.06 18.81
CA ALA A 147 -8.35 6.43 19.16
C ALA A 147 -8.82 7.24 17.92
N PRO A 148 -10.13 7.57 17.83
CA PRO A 148 -10.73 8.11 16.60
C PRO A 148 -10.27 9.54 16.28
N ASP A 149 -9.83 10.27 17.31
CA ASP A 149 -9.31 11.64 17.26
C ASP A 149 -7.85 11.75 16.77
N TYR A 150 -7.18 10.60 16.53
CA TYR A 150 -5.80 10.61 16.04
C TYR A 150 -5.70 11.09 14.58
N VAL A 151 -6.62 10.66 13.71
CA VAL A 151 -6.70 11.20 12.33
C VAL A 151 -7.31 12.60 12.32
N TRP A 152 -8.36 12.82 13.11
CA TRP A 152 -9.11 14.07 13.14
C TRP A 152 -9.59 14.44 14.55
N PRO A 153 -8.98 15.44 15.22
CA PRO A 153 -9.36 15.85 16.58
C PRO A 153 -10.54 16.87 16.59
N GLY A 154 -11.36 16.90 15.54
CA GLY A 154 -12.48 17.84 15.36
C GLY A 154 -12.07 19.31 15.11
N ARG A 155 -10.79 19.57 14.86
CA ARG A 155 -10.20 20.90 14.62
C ARG A 155 -8.87 20.76 13.87
N ALA A 156 -8.39 21.87 13.33
CA ALA A 156 -7.05 21.97 12.73
C ALA A 156 -5.97 21.33 13.61
N ARG A 157 -5.14 20.46 13.04
CA ARG A 157 -4.00 19.88 13.75
C ARG A 157 -2.86 20.92 13.85
N ALA A 158 -1.93 20.66 14.77
CA ALA A 158 -0.71 21.45 14.88
C ALA A 158 0.09 21.44 13.56
N ASP A 159 0.97 22.43 13.36
CA ASP A 159 1.89 22.43 12.22
C ASP A 159 2.69 21.11 12.21
N LEU A 160 2.82 20.50 11.03
CA LEU A 160 3.56 19.26 10.84
C LEU A 160 5.05 19.49 11.07
N VAL A 161 5.59 20.66 10.71
CA VAL A 161 7.00 20.99 10.93
C VAL A 161 7.18 21.54 12.35
N PRO A 162 7.79 20.80 13.30
CA PRO A 162 7.99 21.29 14.65
C PRO A 162 8.98 22.47 14.64
N ARG A 163 8.57 23.60 15.21
CA ARG A 163 9.39 24.82 15.36
C ARG A 163 10.00 24.90 16.75
N THR A 164 9.39 24.24 17.72
CA THR A 164 9.83 24.14 19.11
C THR A 164 9.87 22.69 19.57
N ALA A 165 10.63 22.43 20.63
CA ALA A 165 10.60 21.15 21.32
C ALA A 165 9.24 20.84 21.98
N ALA A 166 8.34 21.83 22.14
CA ALA A 166 6.98 21.60 22.63
C ALA A 166 6.09 21.00 21.54
N ASP A 167 6.15 21.53 20.31
CA ASP A 167 5.40 21.02 19.15
C ASP A 167 5.75 19.54 18.90
N GLU A 168 7.05 19.23 18.91
CA GLU A 168 7.55 17.88 18.71
C GLU A 168 7.10 16.93 19.85
N ARG A 169 7.04 17.42 21.10
CA ARG A 169 6.49 16.64 22.23
C ARG A 169 4.99 16.40 22.09
N ALA A 170 4.22 17.39 21.61
CA ALA A 170 2.78 17.25 21.43
C ALA A 170 2.45 16.15 20.41
N TRP A 171 3.12 16.16 19.26
CA TRP A 171 2.97 15.12 18.24
C TRP A 171 3.38 13.72 18.73
N ARG A 172 4.51 13.60 19.45
CA ARG A 172 4.94 12.33 20.06
C ARG A 172 3.94 11.78 21.07
N THR A 173 3.34 12.65 21.89
CA THR A 173 2.27 12.29 22.82
C THR A 173 1.07 11.71 22.08
N ARG A 174 0.57 12.37 21.03
CA ARG A 174 -0.53 11.85 20.19
C ARG A 174 -0.20 10.47 19.61
N ALA A 175 1.00 10.28 19.06
CA ALA A 175 1.43 9.01 18.47
C ALA A 175 1.54 7.86 19.50
N ARG A 176 2.08 8.16 20.69
CA ARG A 176 2.14 7.21 21.81
C ARG A 176 0.74 6.82 22.30
N ASP A 177 -0.14 7.80 22.47
CA ASP A 177 -1.45 7.59 23.07
C ASP A 177 -2.38 6.84 22.10
N PHE A 178 -2.24 7.09 20.79
CA PHE A 178 -2.84 6.26 19.74
C PHE A 178 -2.33 4.82 19.77
N ALA A 179 -1.02 4.58 19.77
CA ALA A 179 -0.45 3.23 19.84
C ALA A 179 -0.90 2.48 21.12
N ALA A 180 -0.98 3.18 22.26
CA ALA A 180 -1.50 2.64 23.51
C ALA A 180 -3.00 2.32 23.44
N SER A 181 -3.80 3.12 22.72
CA SER A 181 -5.21 2.84 22.47
C SER A 181 -5.41 1.58 21.62
N CYS A 182 -4.60 1.38 20.57
CA CYS A 182 -4.61 0.15 19.79
C CYS A 182 -4.24 -1.07 20.65
N GLY A 183 -3.25 -0.94 21.54
CA GLY A 183 -2.86 -2.00 22.47
C GLY A 183 -3.96 -2.40 23.47
N ARG A 184 -4.72 -1.42 23.99
CA ARG A 184 -5.86 -1.68 24.88
C ARG A 184 -7.05 -2.33 24.16
N ALA A 185 -7.32 -1.93 22.93
CA ALA A 185 -8.48 -2.40 22.18
C ALA A 185 -8.25 -3.74 21.46
N HIS A 186 -7.05 -3.98 20.91
CA HIS A 186 -6.77 -5.07 19.97
C HIS A 186 -5.47 -5.83 20.26
N GLY A 187 -4.89 -5.71 21.45
CA GLY A 187 -3.53 -6.20 21.75
C GLY A 187 -3.29 -7.70 21.52
N ASP A 188 -4.33 -8.52 21.58
CA ASP A 188 -4.32 -9.95 21.25
C ASP A 188 -4.33 -10.26 19.75
N THR A 189 -4.70 -9.26 18.93
CA THR A 189 -4.96 -9.35 17.50
C THR A 189 -3.83 -8.72 16.70
N LEU A 190 -3.25 -7.61 17.20
CA LEU A 190 -2.19 -6.83 16.52
C LEU A 190 -0.96 -7.66 16.12
N ASN A 191 -0.65 -8.74 16.83
CA ASN A 191 0.48 -9.62 16.54
C ASN A 191 0.34 -10.40 15.21
N PHE A 192 -0.88 -10.44 14.64
CA PHE A 192 -1.23 -11.27 13.48
C PHE A 192 -1.69 -10.45 12.28
N LEU A 193 -1.41 -9.15 12.26
CA LEU A 193 -1.82 -8.21 11.20
C LEU A 193 -0.65 -7.88 10.24
N SER A 194 0.31 -8.79 10.06
CA SER A 194 1.46 -8.57 9.17
C SER A 194 1.13 -8.82 7.70
N THR A 195 1.97 -8.32 6.79
CA THR A 195 1.87 -8.65 5.35
C THR A 195 2.01 -10.15 5.13
N LYS A 196 2.82 -10.84 5.94
CA LYS A 196 3.01 -12.30 5.85
C LYS A 196 1.73 -13.07 6.17
N ASP A 197 0.93 -12.58 7.10
CA ASP A 197 -0.35 -13.20 7.45
C ASP A 197 -1.41 -12.89 6.38
N SER A 198 -1.45 -11.65 5.88
CA SER A 198 -2.27 -11.31 4.71
C SER A 198 -1.90 -12.14 3.46
N ALA A 199 -0.62 -12.48 3.25
CA ALA A 199 -0.19 -13.33 2.13
C ALA A 199 -0.67 -14.78 2.29
N ARG A 200 -0.79 -15.29 3.52
CA ARG A 200 -1.41 -16.61 3.80
C ARG A 200 -2.91 -16.56 3.57
N ASP A 201 -3.57 -15.46 3.89
CA ASP A 201 -4.98 -15.25 3.57
C ASP A 201 -5.25 -15.28 2.06
N LEU A 202 -4.36 -14.73 1.22
CA LEU A 202 -4.51 -14.85 -0.24
C LEU A 202 -4.48 -16.32 -0.70
N ASP A 203 -3.68 -17.17 -0.05
CA ASP A 203 -3.64 -18.60 -0.37
C ASP A 203 -4.90 -19.33 0.11
N LEU A 204 -5.46 -18.94 1.26
CA LEU A 204 -6.75 -19.47 1.73
C LEU A 204 -7.90 -19.01 0.83
N ILE A 205 -7.91 -17.77 0.35
CA ILE A 205 -8.86 -17.28 -0.65
C ILE A 205 -8.74 -18.09 -1.94
N ARG A 206 -7.52 -18.30 -2.47
CA ARG A 206 -7.28 -19.15 -3.64
C ARG A 206 -7.89 -20.55 -3.45
N GLN A 207 -7.63 -21.20 -2.32
CA GLN A 207 -8.19 -22.53 -1.99
C GLN A 207 -9.72 -22.52 -1.89
N ALA A 208 -10.30 -21.53 -1.20
CA ALA A 208 -11.74 -21.39 -0.98
C ALA A 208 -12.54 -21.15 -2.26
N LEU A 209 -11.89 -20.61 -3.30
CA LEU A 209 -12.45 -20.37 -4.63
C LEU A 209 -12.16 -21.51 -5.62
N GLY A 210 -11.50 -22.59 -5.19
CA GLY A 210 -11.24 -23.77 -6.01
C GLY A 210 -10.08 -23.62 -7.01
N GLU A 211 -9.25 -22.58 -6.88
CA GLU A 211 -8.17 -22.28 -7.84
C GLU A 211 -6.89 -23.06 -7.51
N GLU A 212 -6.26 -23.69 -8.50
CA GLU A 212 -4.94 -24.31 -8.32
C GLU A 212 -3.83 -23.24 -8.19
N GLN A 213 -3.92 -22.19 -9.00
CA GLN A 213 -2.95 -21.10 -9.07
C GLN A 213 -3.65 -19.73 -9.09
N LEU A 214 -3.13 -18.78 -8.34
CA LEU A 214 -3.67 -17.43 -8.22
C LEU A 214 -3.33 -16.59 -9.47
N THR A 215 -4.34 -15.92 -10.04
CA THR A 215 -4.13 -14.69 -10.82
C THR A 215 -4.31 -13.49 -9.90
N TYR A 216 -3.32 -12.58 -9.85
CA TYR A 216 -3.30 -11.45 -8.93
C TYR A 216 -3.05 -10.12 -9.64
N PHE A 217 -3.73 -9.07 -9.19
CA PHE A 217 -3.43 -7.69 -9.58
C PHE A 217 -3.36 -6.83 -8.32
N GLY A 218 -2.25 -6.10 -8.13
CA GLY A 218 -2.08 -5.18 -7.01
C GLY A 218 -1.31 -3.91 -7.36
N TRP A 219 -1.83 -2.77 -6.93
CA TRP A 219 -1.12 -1.49 -6.91
C TRP A 219 -0.34 -1.30 -5.61
N ASP A 220 0.72 -0.47 -5.61
CA ASP A 220 1.39 0.07 -4.41
C ASP A 220 1.66 -0.98 -3.31
N TYR A 221 1.09 -0.91 -2.11
CA TYR A 221 1.27 -1.93 -1.06
C TYR A 221 0.82 -3.34 -1.50
N GLY A 222 -0.17 -3.43 -2.40
CA GLY A 222 -0.53 -4.66 -3.09
C GLY A 222 0.64 -5.26 -3.88
N THR A 223 1.58 -4.45 -4.39
CA THR A 223 2.82 -4.99 -4.99
C THR A 223 3.69 -5.69 -3.98
N TYR A 224 3.82 -5.15 -2.76
CA TYR A 224 4.59 -5.79 -1.70
C TYR A 224 3.89 -7.07 -1.23
N LEU A 225 2.59 -7.02 -0.95
CA LEU A 225 1.76 -8.19 -0.59
C LEU A 225 1.83 -9.31 -1.65
N GLY A 226 1.61 -8.98 -2.93
CA GLY A 226 1.74 -9.91 -4.05
C GLY A 226 3.16 -10.48 -4.17
N SER A 227 4.20 -9.65 -4.00
CA SER A 227 5.58 -10.12 -4.03
C SER A 227 5.93 -11.06 -2.85
N VAL A 228 5.36 -10.84 -1.67
CA VAL A 228 5.49 -11.74 -0.52
C VAL A 228 4.76 -13.06 -0.80
N TYR A 229 3.55 -13.02 -1.35
CA TYR A 229 2.83 -14.22 -1.81
C TYR A 229 3.65 -15.03 -2.81
N ALA A 230 4.14 -14.40 -3.88
CA ALA A 230 4.97 -15.03 -4.90
C ALA A 230 6.30 -15.61 -4.37
N SER A 231 6.82 -15.06 -3.28
CA SER A 231 8.03 -15.57 -2.62
C SER A 231 7.74 -16.75 -1.69
N MET A 232 6.55 -16.80 -1.10
CA MET A 232 6.10 -17.89 -0.22
C MET A 232 5.50 -19.08 -0.99
N TYR A 233 4.87 -18.80 -2.13
CA TYR A 233 4.08 -19.75 -2.92
C TYR A 233 4.38 -19.64 -4.44
N PRO A 234 5.63 -19.71 -4.90
CA PRO A 234 6.00 -19.43 -6.29
C PRO A 234 5.27 -20.34 -7.31
N HIS A 235 5.06 -21.62 -6.97
CA HIS A 235 4.36 -22.58 -7.81
C HIS A 235 2.83 -22.39 -7.86
N ARG A 236 2.28 -21.46 -7.07
CA ARG A 236 0.84 -21.14 -6.99
C ARG A 236 0.49 -19.81 -7.64
N VAL A 237 1.36 -19.26 -8.49
CA VAL A 237 1.11 -18.02 -9.24
C VAL A 237 0.94 -18.35 -10.73
N ARG A 238 -0.26 -18.09 -11.27
CA ARG A 238 -0.57 -18.22 -12.70
C ARG A 238 -0.04 -17.02 -13.47
N ARG A 239 -0.52 -15.83 -13.08
CA ARG A 239 -0.18 -14.51 -13.62
C ARG A 239 -0.25 -13.48 -12.49
N MET A 240 0.66 -12.53 -12.44
CA MET A 240 0.70 -11.52 -11.39
C MET A 240 1.10 -10.16 -11.94
N VAL A 241 0.26 -9.14 -11.75
CA VAL A 241 0.58 -7.75 -12.08
C VAL A 241 0.91 -6.99 -10.80
N LEU A 242 2.09 -6.35 -10.79
CA LEU A 242 2.57 -5.50 -9.70
C LEU A 242 2.81 -4.10 -10.26
N ASP A 243 1.90 -3.17 -9.97
CA ASP A 243 1.90 -1.81 -10.50
C ASP A 243 2.30 -0.80 -9.41
N THR A 244 3.23 0.11 -9.72
CA THR A 244 3.70 1.17 -8.82
C THR A 244 4.40 0.57 -7.59
N VAL A 245 5.61 0.06 -7.81
CA VAL A 245 6.21 -0.92 -6.88
C VAL A 245 6.83 -0.31 -5.64
N MET A 246 6.38 -0.75 -4.46
CA MET A 246 7.04 -0.46 -3.19
C MET A 246 8.39 -1.18 -3.08
N LEU A 247 9.40 -0.47 -2.58
CA LEU A 247 10.78 -0.97 -2.40
C LEU A 247 10.87 -2.19 -1.45
N PRO A 248 11.15 -3.41 -1.94
CA PRO A 248 11.29 -4.57 -1.08
C PRO A 248 12.62 -4.57 -0.28
N GLY A 249 12.56 -4.95 1.00
CA GLY A 249 13.72 -5.46 1.74
C GLY A 249 14.64 -4.46 2.46
N LYS A 250 14.40 -3.14 2.44
CA LYS A 250 15.18 -2.18 3.28
C LYS A 250 14.59 -1.98 4.69
N GLY A 251 13.37 -2.47 4.94
CA GLY A 251 12.58 -2.20 6.16
C GLY A 251 11.90 -0.84 6.12
N TRP A 252 10.72 -0.73 6.71
CA TRP A 252 9.81 0.41 6.48
C TRP A 252 10.40 1.76 6.90
N TYR A 253 11.12 1.84 8.03
CA TYR A 253 11.80 3.08 8.46
C TYR A 253 12.77 3.64 7.42
N LYS A 254 13.55 2.78 6.73
CA LYS A 254 14.49 3.22 5.69
C LYS A 254 13.78 3.55 4.38
N ASN A 255 12.69 2.83 4.06
CA ASN A 255 11.87 3.14 2.89
C ASN A 255 11.23 4.53 3.04
N VAL A 256 10.55 4.81 4.14
CA VAL A 256 9.87 6.09 4.38
C VAL A 256 10.86 7.27 4.33
N LEU A 257 12.03 7.16 4.94
CA LEU A 257 13.08 8.19 4.82
C LEU A 257 13.55 8.39 3.36
N ALA A 258 13.68 7.31 2.57
CA ALA A 258 14.09 7.42 1.17
C ALA A 258 12.98 8.00 0.26
N GLN A 259 11.71 7.83 0.64
CA GLN A 259 10.57 8.35 -0.11
C GLN A 259 10.45 9.87 -0.03
N ASN A 260 10.90 10.51 1.04
CA ASN A 260 10.82 11.97 1.21
C ASN A 260 11.40 12.73 0.00
N ALA A 261 12.56 12.29 -0.51
CA ALA A 261 13.17 12.86 -1.72
C ALA A 261 12.31 12.65 -2.98
N THR A 262 11.55 11.54 -3.08
CA THR A 262 10.64 11.30 -4.21
C THR A 262 9.39 12.17 -4.13
N PHE A 263 8.83 12.37 -2.93
CA PHE A 263 7.71 13.29 -2.72
C PHE A 263 8.12 14.74 -2.98
N GLU A 264 9.31 15.13 -2.56
CA GLU A 264 9.90 16.44 -2.86
C GLU A 264 10.06 16.63 -4.37
N GLN A 265 10.61 15.65 -5.09
CA GLN A 265 10.71 15.71 -6.55
C GLN A 265 9.32 15.84 -7.22
N SER A 266 8.31 15.09 -6.77
CA SER A 266 6.94 15.20 -7.29
C SER A 266 6.31 16.57 -7.01
N ALA A 267 6.57 17.18 -5.85
CA ALA A 267 6.12 18.54 -5.53
C ALA A 267 6.78 19.56 -6.46
N GLN A 268 8.09 19.43 -6.69
CA GLN A 268 8.85 20.26 -7.61
C GLN A 268 8.37 20.12 -9.07
N ASN A 269 7.93 18.93 -9.48
CA ASN A 269 7.33 18.69 -10.80
C ASN A 269 5.96 19.38 -10.94
N TYR A 270 5.11 19.32 -9.92
CA TYR A 270 3.84 20.05 -9.84
C TYR A 270 4.06 21.57 -9.90
N PHE A 271 4.91 22.13 -9.03
CA PHE A 271 5.24 23.56 -9.02
C PHE A 271 5.86 24.03 -10.35
N SER A 272 6.62 23.18 -11.04
CA SER A 272 7.14 23.47 -12.38
C SER A 272 6.05 23.47 -13.47
N TRP A 273 4.99 22.66 -13.32
CA TRP A 273 3.82 22.75 -14.19
C TRP A 273 3.02 24.02 -13.92
N VAL A 274 2.79 24.39 -12.65
CA VAL A 274 2.11 25.64 -12.31
C VAL A 274 2.86 26.86 -12.87
N ALA A 275 4.19 26.91 -12.71
CA ALA A 275 5.01 28.01 -13.20
C ALA A 275 4.97 28.18 -14.74
N ARG A 276 4.81 27.09 -15.50
CA ARG A 276 4.59 27.15 -16.96
C ARG A 276 3.20 27.67 -17.35
N ASN A 277 2.25 27.67 -16.42
CA ASN A 277 0.88 28.14 -16.60
C ASN A 277 0.60 29.42 -15.79
N ASP A 278 1.63 30.22 -15.49
CA ASP A 278 1.52 31.46 -14.70
C ASP A 278 0.59 32.51 -15.33
N ALA A 279 0.42 32.49 -16.66
CA ALA A 279 -0.55 33.31 -17.37
C ALA A 279 -2.03 33.04 -16.96
N THR A 280 -2.30 31.89 -16.34
CA THR A 280 -3.62 31.53 -15.77
C THR A 280 -3.66 31.72 -14.26
N TYR A 281 -2.59 31.34 -13.55
CA TYR A 281 -2.61 31.21 -12.09
C TYR A 281 -1.97 32.37 -11.32
N HIS A 282 -1.08 33.14 -11.95
CA HIS A 282 -0.39 34.29 -11.36
C HIS A 282 0.32 33.99 -10.01
N LEU A 283 0.89 32.79 -9.89
CA LEU A 283 1.63 32.29 -8.72
C LEU A 283 3.16 32.42 -8.87
N GLY A 284 3.63 32.87 -10.03
CA GLY A 284 5.02 33.13 -10.37
C GLY A 284 5.53 32.25 -11.52
N THR A 285 6.32 32.86 -12.40
CA THR A 285 6.91 32.25 -13.61
C THR A 285 8.03 31.23 -13.36
N THR A 286 8.36 30.94 -12.09
CA THR A 286 9.42 29.97 -11.73
C THR A 286 8.95 29.01 -10.65
N ARG A 287 9.49 27.78 -10.66
CA ARG A 287 9.20 26.75 -9.64
C ARG A 287 9.33 27.31 -8.21
N ALA A 288 10.41 28.04 -7.94
CA ALA A 288 10.70 28.59 -6.62
C ALA A 288 9.71 29.68 -6.19
N ALA A 289 9.17 30.46 -7.13
CA ALA A 289 8.12 31.45 -6.84
C ALA A 289 6.80 30.77 -6.46
N VAL A 290 6.38 29.74 -7.20
CA VAL A 290 5.17 28.96 -6.88
C VAL A 290 5.32 28.24 -5.53
N GLU A 291 6.49 27.65 -5.26
CA GLU A 291 6.79 26.99 -3.99
C GLU A 291 6.74 27.98 -2.81
N ALA A 292 7.28 29.19 -2.99
CA ALA A 292 7.16 30.27 -2.01
C ALA A 292 5.69 30.70 -1.81
N ALA A 293 4.89 30.79 -2.88
CA ALA A 293 3.46 31.11 -2.81
C ALA A 293 2.66 30.04 -2.05
N TYR A 294 2.97 28.75 -2.26
CA TYR A 294 2.41 27.63 -1.47
C TYR A 294 2.71 27.79 0.02
N TYR A 295 3.98 28.03 0.39
CA TYR A 295 4.35 28.21 1.80
C TYR A 295 3.84 29.53 2.41
N GLN A 296 3.61 30.58 1.61
CA GLN A 296 2.90 31.79 2.02
C GLN A 296 1.43 31.48 2.34
N GLY A 297 0.74 30.73 1.48
CA GLY A 297 -0.63 30.26 1.73
C GLY A 297 -0.75 29.43 3.00
N MET A 298 0.19 28.51 3.23
CA MET A 298 0.30 27.73 4.48
C MET A 298 0.57 28.61 5.70
N ALA A 299 1.36 29.69 5.56
CA ALA A 299 1.73 30.55 6.69
C ALA A 299 0.52 31.32 7.26
N LYS A 300 -0.41 31.78 6.42
CA LYS A 300 -1.66 32.43 6.86
C LYS A 300 -2.47 31.54 7.82
N LEU A 301 -2.49 30.23 7.56
CA LEU A 301 -3.24 29.24 8.35
C LEU A 301 -2.62 28.93 9.72
N ARG A 302 -1.40 29.40 10.02
CA ARG A 302 -0.78 29.23 11.35
C ARG A 302 -1.43 30.08 12.44
N THR A 303 -1.92 31.26 12.06
CA THR A 303 -2.55 32.22 12.98
C THR A 303 -4.08 32.20 12.87
N ALA A 304 -4.61 31.97 11.67
CA ALA A 304 -6.04 31.88 11.39
C ALA A 304 -6.35 30.63 10.54
N PRO A 305 -6.52 29.43 11.15
CA PRO A 305 -7.02 28.26 10.44
C PRO A 305 -8.43 28.52 9.89
N VAL A 306 -8.67 28.18 8.62
CA VAL A 306 -10.00 28.40 8.00
C VAL A 306 -11.04 27.57 8.74
N ASP A 307 -12.09 28.26 9.19
CA ASP A 307 -13.21 27.76 10.00
C ASP A 307 -12.78 27.01 11.29
N GLY A 308 -11.54 27.25 11.78
CA GLY A 308 -10.93 26.48 12.87
C GLY A 308 -10.57 25.03 12.51
N LYS A 309 -10.78 24.63 11.25
CA LYS A 309 -10.66 23.25 10.76
C LYS A 309 -9.44 23.04 9.86
N ILE A 310 -9.15 23.96 8.94
CA ILE A 310 -8.05 23.80 7.99
C ILE A 310 -6.84 24.59 8.48
N GLY A 311 -5.89 23.91 9.13
CA GLY A 311 -4.58 24.45 9.48
C GLY A 311 -3.48 24.04 8.49
N PRO A 312 -2.19 24.26 8.82
CA PRO A 312 -1.07 23.86 7.97
C PRO A 312 -1.01 22.36 7.66
N ALA A 313 -1.47 21.51 8.60
CA ALA A 313 -1.52 20.06 8.41
C ALA A 313 -2.58 19.65 7.38
N GLU A 314 -3.80 20.18 7.52
CA GLU A 314 -4.90 19.93 6.58
C GLU A 314 -4.62 20.53 5.20
N TYR A 315 -3.97 21.69 5.13
CA TYR A 315 -3.48 22.28 3.89
C TYR A 315 -2.47 21.36 3.19
N THR A 316 -1.55 20.74 3.94
CA THR A 316 -0.62 19.75 3.38
C THR A 316 -1.36 18.53 2.81
N GLU A 317 -2.43 18.08 3.48
CA GLU A 317 -3.26 16.95 3.01
C GLU A 317 -4.14 17.29 1.80
N VAL A 318 -4.64 18.53 1.68
CA VAL A 318 -5.36 19.01 0.49
C VAL A 318 -4.48 18.87 -0.76
N PHE A 319 -3.23 19.33 -0.69
CA PHE A 319 -2.28 19.28 -1.81
C PHE A 319 -1.49 17.97 -1.92
N LEU A 320 -1.69 17.02 -1.00
CA LEU A 320 -1.01 15.72 -1.01
C LEU A 320 -1.35 14.91 -2.27
N ILE A 321 -2.61 14.97 -2.72
CA ILE A 321 -3.08 14.21 -3.90
C ILE A 321 -2.40 14.65 -5.20
N ASP A 322 -1.96 15.91 -5.30
CA ASP A 322 -1.24 16.44 -6.46
C ASP A 322 0.11 15.76 -6.65
N LEU A 323 0.71 15.18 -5.61
CA LEU A 323 1.94 14.40 -5.73
C LEU A 323 1.69 13.02 -6.36
N TYR A 324 0.46 12.50 -6.26
CA TYR A 324 0.09 11.16 -6.73
C TYR A 324 -0.64 11.17 -8.09
N ARG A 325 -1.40 12.22 -8.42
CA ARG A 325 -2.26 12.26 -9.60
C ARG A 325 -2.33 13.64 -10.26
N ARG A 326 -2.03 13.73 -11.56
CA ARG A 326 -2.08 15.00 -12.29
C ARG A 326 -3.50 15.50 -12.53
N SER A 327 -4.52 14.63 -12.45
CA SER A 327 -5.92 15.02 -12.61
C SER A 327 -6.41 16.04 -11.57
N ALA A 328 -5.72 16.17 -10.43
CA ALA A 328 -6.04 17.16 -9.40
C ALA A 328 -5.43 18.55 -9.70
N TRP A 329 -4.29 18.60 -10.41
CA TRP A 329 -3.43 19.78 -10.51
C TRP A 329 -4.18 21.05 -10.89
N SER A 330 -5.01 21.03 -11.94
CA SER A 330 -5.70 22.24 -12.40
C SER A 330 -6.68 22.81 -11.37
N GLY A 331 -7.50 21.96 -10.76
CA GLY A 331 -8.49 22.39 -9.77
C GLY A 331 -7.85 22.84 -8.45
N HIS A 332 -6.80 22.14 -8.03
CA HIS A 332 -6.05 22.48 -6.83
C HIS A 332 -5.17 23.73 -7.01
N THR A 333 -4.56 23.92 -8.19
CA THR A 333 -3.81 25.16 -8.49
C THR A 333 -4.73 26.38 -8.50
N LYS A 334 -5.97 26.23 -9.00
CA LYS A 334 -6.99 27.28 -8.86
C LYS A 334 -7.28 27.59 -7.38
N ALA A 335 -7.57 26.57 -6.57
CA ALA A 335 -7.78 26.75 -5.13
C ALA A 335 -6.57 27.38 -4.40
N LEU A 336 -5.34 27.08 -4.84
CA LEU A 336 -4.10 27.69 -4.36
C LEU A 336 -4.02 29.18 -4.73
N ALA A 337 -4.24 29.53 -6.00
CA ALA A 337 -4.22 30.91 -6.49
C ALA A 337 -5.31 31.76 -5.80
N ASP A 338 -6.52 31.24 -5.71
CA ASP A 338 -7.67 31.89 -5.07
C ASP A 338 -7.38 32.20 -3.59
N TRP A 339 -6.79 31.25 -2.85
CA TRP A 339 -6.38 31.43 -1.45
C TRP A 339 -5.19 32.40 -1.26
N VAL A 340 -4.12 32.23 -2.04
CA VAL A 340 -2.89 33.01 -1.85
C VAL A 340 -3.11 34.47 -2.24
N LEU A 341 -3.75 34.71 -3.39
CA LEU A 341 -3.88 36.03 -4.01
C LEU A 341 -5.11 36.81 -3.53
N ARG A 342 -6.20 36.13 -3.15
CA ARG A 342 -7.50 36.77 -2.84
C ARG A 342 -8.10 36.38 -1.48
N GLU A 343 -7.43 35.49 -0.74
CA GLU A 343 -7.87 34.94 0.56
C GLU A 343 -9.21 34.18 0.48
N ASP A 344 -9.60 33.76 -0.73
CA ASP A 344 -10.78 32.94 -0.95
C ASP A 344 -10.48 31.47 -0.61
N ALA A 345 -11.01 31.01 0.52
CA ALA A 345 -10.86 29.64 0.98
C ALA A 345 -11.90 28.66 0.40
N THR A 346 -12.75 29.07 -0.54
CA THR A 346 -13.81 28.20 -1.12
C THR A 346 -13.24 26.93 -1.74
N GLY A 347 -12.14 27.03 -2.49
CA GLY A 347 -11.44 25.87 -3.03
C GLY A 347 -10.87 24.94 -1.96
N LEU A 348 -10.27 25.50 -0.90
CA LEU A 348 -9.73 24.71 0.22
C LEU A 348 -10.83 23.98 1.00
N ARG A 349 -11.97 24.63 1.24
CA ARG A 349 -13.16 24.01 1.86
C ARG A 349 -13.73 22.86 1.02
N SER A 350 -13.74 23.01 -0.30
CA SER A 350 -14.24 21.98 -1.22
C SER A 350 -13.30 20.76 -1.29
N ALA A 351 -11.98 20.99 -1.18
CA ALA A 351 -10.98 19.92 -1.23
C ALA A 351 -10.80 19.18 0.12
N PHE A 352 -10.93 19.89 1.25
CA PHE A 352 -10.78 19.29 2.58
C PHE A 352 -12.03 18.52 3.00
N ASN A 353 -11.86 17.22 3.30
CA ASN A 353 -12.91 16.35 3.79
C ASN A 353 -12.55 15.87 5.20
N GLU A 354 -13.44 16.07 6.18
CA GLU A 354 -13.20 15.65 7.57
C GLU A 354 -13.02 14.11 7.67
N PRO A 355 -11.85 13.60 8.11
CA PRO A 355 -11.59 12.17 8.09
C PRO A 355 -12.34 11.41 9.20
N GLY A 356 -13.45 10.76 8.85
CA GLY A 356 -14.18 9.82 9.70
C GLY A 356 -13.79 8.35 9.49
N TYR A 357 -14.72 7.45 9.71
CA TYR A 357 -14.64 6.07 9.20
C TYR A 357 -14.87 6.09 7.66
N PRO A 358 -14.14 5.31 6.84
CA PRO A 358 -13.15 4.29 7.20
C PRO A 358 -11.71 4.82 7.44
N THR A 359 -11.41 6.11 7.32
CA THR A 359 -10.04 6.65 7.50
C THR A 359 -9.40 6.30 8.85
N GLN A 360 -10.19 6.23 9.92
CA GLN A 360 -9.72 5.74 11.24
C GLN A 360 -9.25 4.27 11.20
N ASN A 361 -9.96 3.39 10.49
CA ASN A 361 -9.58 1.99 10.30
C ASN A 361 -8.34 1.88 9.41
N LYS A 362 -8.28 2.67 8.33
CA LYS A 362 -7.12 2.76 7.44
C LYS A 362 -5.84 3.12 8.21
N GLN A 363 -5.88 4.15 9.06
CA GLN A 363 -4.73 4.56 9.88
C GLN A 363 -4.31 3.50 10.90
N ALA A 364 -5.27 2.82 11.53
CA ALA A 364 -4.99 1.77 12.50
C ALA A 364 -4.35 0.55 11.82
N MET A 365 -4.86 0.13 10.66
CA MET A 365 -4.31 -0.97 9.88
C MET A 365 -2.97 -0.62 9.21
N TYR A 366 -2.80 0.62 8.75
CA TYR A 366 -1.50 1.15 8.30
C TYR A 366 -0.44 0.94 9.38
N SER A 367 -0.75 1.40 10.59
CA SER A 367 0.16 1.29 11.74
C SER A 367 0.37 -0.18 12.11
N ALA A 368 -0.68 -1.01 12.13
CA ALA A 368 -0.56 -2.43 12.42
C ALA A 368 0.40 -3.16 11.48
N VAL A 369 0.28 -2.98 10.17
CA VAL A 369 1.19 -3.60 9.19
C VAL A 369 2.58 -2.98 9.25
N GLN A 370 2.70 -1.65 9.14
CA GLN A 370 3.99 -0.95 9.11
C GLN A 370 4.84 -1.29 10.34
N CYS A 371 4.25 -1.27 11.53
CA CYS A 371 4.98 -1.46 12.78
C CYS A 371 5.30 -2.94 13.08
N THR A 372 4.60 -3.91 12.47
CA THR A 372 4.83 -5.35 12.69
C THR A 372 5.67 -6.02 11.59
N ASP A 373 5.68 -5.51 10.36
CA ASP A 373 6.46 -6.10 9.26
C ASP A 373 7.97 -5.92 9.41
N SER A 374 8.42 -4.87 10.11
CA SER A 374 9.85 -4.58 10.25
C SER A 374 10.17 -3.74 11.50
N PRO A 375 11.41 -3.80 12.04
CA PRO A 375 11.77 -3.04 13.23
C PRO A 375 11.85 -1.53 12.98
N TRP A 376 11.21 -0.76 13.86
CA TRP A 376 11.30 0.69 13.92
C TRP A 376 12.14 1.16 15.11
N PRO A 377 12.87 2.29 15.02
CA PRO A 377 13.64 2.79 16.16
C PRO A 377 12.72 3.24 17.31
N ARG A 378 12.93 2.67 18.51
CA ARG A 378 12.20 3.08 19.72
C ARG A 378 12.74 4.39 20.34
N ASN A 379 14.02 4.72 20.13
CA ASN A 379 14.59 6.00 20.58
C ASN A 379 14.21 7.14 19.61
N TRP A 380 13.41 8.08 20.09
CA TRP A 380 12.96 9.24 19.32
C TRP A 380 14.09 10.19 18.89
N GLN A 381 15.21 10.29 19.62
CA GLN A 381 16.34 11.15 19.21
C GLN A 381 16.88 10.77 17.82
N ARG A 382 16.78 9.49 17.45
CA ARG A 382 17.12 9.02 16.10
C ARG A 382 16.16 9.56 15.04
N TRP A 383 14.86 9.58 15.33
CA TRP A 383 13.85 10.18 14.45
C TRP A 383 14.11 11.67 14.26
N HIS A 384 14.21 12.43 15.36
CA HIS A 384 14.52 13.85 15.32
C HIS A 384 15.74 14.14 14.44
N ARG A 385 16.87 13.43 14.67
CA ARG A 385 18.09 13.59 13.88
C ARG A 385 17.90 13.24 12.40
N ASP A 386 17.32 12.06 12.12
CA ASP A 386 17.27 11.54 10.75
C ASP A 386 16.28 12.34 9.88
N TYR A 387 15.13 12.78 10.43
CA TYR A 387 14.17 13.64 9.73
C TYR A 387 14.62 15.12 9.68
N THR A 388 15.28 15.66 10.72
CA THR A 388 15.85 17.02 10.66
C THR A 388 16.96 17.12 9.62
N ARG A 389 17.82 16.10 9.51
CA ARG A 389 18.86 16.04 8.46
C ARG A 389 18.23 16.06 7.07
N ASP A 390 17.20 15.25 6.87
CA ASP A 390 16.52 15.10 5.58
C ASP A 390 15.78 16.37 5.18
N TYR A 391 15.06 17.00 6.13
CA TYR A 391 14.41 18.30 5.93
C TYR A 391 15.41 19.40 5.57
N ARG A 392 16.57 19.44 6.25
CA ARG A 392 17.67 20.38 5.95
C ARG A 392 18.39 20.11 4.62
N ALA A 393 18.21 18.92 4.03
CA ALA A 393 18.74 18.59 2.71
C ALA A 393 17.85 19.10 1.56
N GLY A 394 16.73 19.75 1.87
CA GLY A 394 15.78 20.29 0.89
C GLY A 394 14.53 19.44 0.68
N ASN A 395 14.40 18.29 1.37
CA ASN A 395 13.18 17.48 1.35
C ASN A 395 12.17 18.08 2.34
N THR A 396 11.45 19.13 1.97
CA THR A 396 10.60 19.88 2.91
C THR A 396 9.12 19.51 2.85
N PHE A 397 8.59 19.02 1.72
CA PHE A 397 7.14 18.89 1.53
C PHE A 397 6.49 17.87 2.49
N LEU A 398 6.92 16.59 2.49
CA LEU A 398 6.31 15.53 3.34
C LEU A 398 7.20 14.98 4.47
N THR A 399 8.43 15.46 4.65
CA THR A 399 9.38 14.83 5.58
C THR A 399 8.86 14.70 7.00
N TRP A 400 8.30 15.77 7.58
CA TRP A 400 7.69 15.69 8.91
C TRP A 400 6.28 15.09 8.91
N PHE A 401 5.52 15.19 7.81
CA PHE A 401 4.26 14.43 7.65
C PHE A 401 4.53 12.93 7.81
N ASN A 402 5.50 12.39 7.08
CA ASN A 402 5.90 10.99 7.12
C ASN A 402 6.46 10.57 8.49
N ALA A 403 7.16 11.47 9.20
CA ALA A 403 7.57 11.25 10.57
C ALA A 403 6.37 11.02 11.50
N TRP A 404 5.34 11.86 11.43
CA TRP A 404 4.16 11.77 12.30
C TRP A 404 3.20 10.64 11.91
N TYR A 405 3.02 10.41 10.62
CA TYR A 405 2.20 9.33 10.09
C TYR A 405 2.70 7.95 10.56
N ASN A 406 4.02 7.80 10.72
CA ASN A 406 4.67 6.57 11.19
C ASN A 406 5.11 6.58 12.67
N ALA A 407 5.01 7.72 13.37
CA ALA A 407 5.42 7.85 14.77
C ALA A 407 4.82 6.81 15.74
N PRO A 408 3.58 6.28 15.56
CA PRO A 408 3.06 5.18 16.38
C PRO A 408 3.99 3.96 16.43
N CYS A 409 4.82 3.71 15.41
CA CYS A 409 5.74 2.58 15.40
C CYS A 409 6.89 2.68 16.42
N ALA A 410 7.22 3.87 16.91
CA ALA A 410 8.12 4.03 18.05
C ALA A 410 7.49 3.51 19.37
N TYR A 411 6.17 3.43 19.43
CA TYR A 411 5.38 3.10 20.63
C TYR A 411 4.52 1.84 20.49
N TRP A 412 4.56 1.17 19.33
CA TRP A 412 3.66 0.07 19.01
C TRP A 412 3.76 -1.09 20.01
N PRO A 413 2.63 -1.65 20.49
CA PRO A 413 2.63 -2.67 21.53
C PRO A 413 2.97 -4.08 21.01
N ALA A 414 2.63 -4.38 19.75
CA ALA A 414 3.00 -5.65 19.13
C ALA A 414 4.51 -5.67 18.79
N PRO A 415 5.17 -6.84 18.86
CA PRO A 415 6.57 -6.97 18.47
C PRO A 415 6.72 -6.81 16.95
N ALA A 416 7.83 -6.21 16.54
CA ALA A 416 8.20 -6.14 15.14
C ALA A 416 8.80 -7.47 14.67
N GLY A 417 8.32 -7.98 13.55
CA GLY A 417 8.89 -9.09 12.82
C GLY A 417 10.12 -8.72 12.00
N THR A 418 10.59 -9.68 11.22
CA THR A 418 11.69 -9.48 10.25
C THR A 418 11.08 -9.18 8.87
N PRO A 419 11.63 -8.20 8.10
CA PRO A 419 11.22 -7.95 6.72
C PRO A 419 11.20 -9.23 5.89
N GLN A 420 10.17 -9.42 5.06
CA GLN A 420 10.08 -10.63 4.25
C GLN A 420 11.16 -10.66 3.18
N LYS A 421 11.72 -11.85 2.93
CA LYS A 421 12.64 -12.08 1.81
C LYS A 421 11.82 -12.17 0.53
N VAL A 422 11.81 -11.08 -0.23
CA VAL A 422 11.12 -11.00 -1.53
C VAL A 422 12.04 -11.44 -2.66
N GLY A 423 11.54 -12.38 -3.47
CA GLY A 423 12.12 -12.87 -4.71
C GLY A 423 11.93 -14.38 -4.90
N ALA A 424 11.70 -14.81 -6.14
CA ALA A 424 11.62 -16.21 -6.53
C ALA A 424 12.00 -16.40 -8.01
N LYS A 425 12.43 -17.62 -8.37
CA LYS A 425 12.63 -18.02 -9.77
C LYS A 425 11.30 -18.47 -10.38
N ASP A 426 11.22 -18.41 -11.70
CA ASP A 426 10.18 -19.06 -12.50
C ASP A 426 8.72 -18.64 -12.18
N VAL A 427 8.55 -17.47 -11.57
CA VAL A 427 7.24 -16.83 -11.35
C VAL A 427 6.92 -15.89 -12.51
N ASN A 428 5.72 -16.04 -13.08
CA ASN A 428 5.17 -15.12 -14.07
C ASN A 428 4.67 -13.84 -13.40
N VAL A 429 5.47 -12.77 -13.49
CA VAL A 429 5.12 -11.42 -13.01
C VAL A 429 5.26 -10.40 -14.13
N LEU A 430 4.30 -9.49 -14.26
CA LEU A 430 4.41 -8.23 -14.98
C LEU A 430 4.53 -7.09 -13.96
N VAL A 431 5.65 -6.38 -13.98
CA VAL A 431 5.91 -5.18 -13.20
C VAL A 431 5.60 -3.96 -14.05
N VAL A 432 4.80 -3.03 -13.53
CA VAL A 432 4.44 -1.76 -14.19
C VAL A 432 4.85 -0.59 -13.31
N GLN A 433 5.44 0.45 -13.89
CA GLN A 433 5.98 1.57 -13.11
C GLN A 433 6.04 2.87 -13.92
N GLY A 434 5.46 3.96 -13.41
CA GLY A 434 5.75 5.32 -13.89
C GLY A 434 7.12 5.85 -13.41
N GLU A 435 7.79 6.62 -14.25
CA GLU A 435 9.16 7.11 -14.00
C GLU A 435 9.30 8.05 -12.79
N HIS A 436 8.31 8.91 -12.54
CA HIS A 436 8.32 10.01 -11.58
C HIS A 436 7.26 9.85 -10.47
N VAL A 437 6.85 8.61 -10.19
CA VAL A 437 5.79 8.31 -9.21
C VAL A 437 6.26 8.56 -7.78
N ALA A 438 5.49 9.38 -7.05
CA ALA A 438 5.72 9.68 -5.65
C ALA A 438 5.67 8.42 -4.77
N GLY A 439 6.60 8.29 -3.82
CA GLY A 439 6.67 7.18 -2.86
C GLY A 439 7.21 5.86 -3.43
N SER A 440 7.17 5.65 -4.74
CA SER A 440 7.56 4.39 -5.39
C SER A 440 8.53 4.66 -6.55
N PRO A 441 9.81 4.94 -6.27
CA PRO A 441 10.78 5.32 -7.30
C PRO A 441 11.10 4.15 -8.25
N LEU A 442 11.38 4.47 -9.53
CA LEU A 442 11.71 3.51 -10.58
C LEU A 442 12.82 2.50 -10.20
N ALA A 443 13.77 2.89 -9.35
CA ALA A 443 14.80 1.99 -8.80
C ALA A 443 14.21 0.79 -8.03
N GLY A 444 13.02 0.93 -7.43
CA GLY A 444 12.29 -0.14 -6.76
C GLY A 444 11.69 -1.15 -7.72
N ALA A 445 11.12 -0.70 -8.84
CA ALA A 445 10.64 -1.60 -9.90
C ALA A 445 11.80 -2.39 -10.54
N HIS A 446 12.96 -1.77 -10.76
CA HIS A 446 14.16 -2.50 -11.18
C HIS A 446 14.67 -3.49 -10.11
N ASP A 447 14.53 -3.21 -8.81
CA ASP A 447 14.90 -4.16 -7.75
C ASP A 447 13.92 -5.35 -7.70
N MET A 448 12.63 -5.09 -7.86
CA MET A 448 11.60 -6.13 -7.96
C MET A 448 11.80 -7.01 -9.19
N HIS A 449 12.10 -6.43 -10.35
CA HIS A 449 12.40 -7.15 -11.58
C HIS A 449 13.64 -8.06 -11.42
N ARG A 450 14.71 -7.60 -10.73
CA ARG A 450 15.86 -8.46 -10.39
C ARG A 450 15.52 -9.60 -9.44
N ARG A 451 14.59 -9.39 -8.50
CA ARG A 451 14.16 -10.40 -7.51
C ARG A 451 13.28 -11.50 -8.10
N PHE A 452 12.60 -11.21 -9.21
CA PHE A 452 11.85 -12.17 -10.00
C PHE A 452 12.42 -12.24 -11.42
N PRO A 453 13.51 -13.00 -11.67
CA PRO A 453 14.18 -13.03 -12.98
C PRO A 453 13.30 -13.48 -14.15
N GLY A 454 12.20 -14.19 -13.87
CA GLY A 454 11.18 -14.57 -14.85
C GLY A 454 10.16 -13.46 -15.17
N SER A 455 10.22 -12.30 -14.51
CA SER A 455 9.28 -11.19 -14.66
C SER A 455 9.51 -10.38 -15.95
N ARG A 456 8.61 -9.44 -16.25
CA ARG A 456 8.84 -8.36 -17.22
C ARG A 456 8.59 -7.00 -16.60
N LEU A 457 9.40 -6.00 -16.94
CA LEU A 457 9.28 -4.62 -16.50
C LEU A 457 8.81 -3.71 -17.64
N LEU A 458 7.63 -3.12 -17.46
CA LEU A 458 7.06 -2.06 -18.28
C LEU A 458 7.22 -0.71 -17.56
N VAL A 459 7.79 0.28 -18.24
CA VAL A 459 7.96 1.64 -17.70
C VAL A 459 7.13 2.66 -18.47
N GLU A 460 6.34 3.48 -17.77
CA GLU A 460 5.75 4.70 -18.34
C GLU A 460 6.76 5.85 -18.19
N GLN A 461 7.42 6.19 -19.30
CA GLN A 461 8.40 7.28 -19.39
C GLN A 461 7.71 8.64 -19.25
N GLY A 462 8.27 9.50 -18.41
CA GLY A 462 7.60 10.74 -17.97
C GLY A 462 6.32 10.50 -17.16
N GLY A 463 6.08 9.28 -16.68
CA GLY A 463 4.86 8.91 -15.95
C GLY A 463 4.86 9.39 -14.49
N TYR A 464 3.85 10.15 -14.11
CA TYR A 464 3.68 10.69 -12.75
C TYR A 464 2.60 9.98 -11.93
N GLU A 465 1.68 9.27 -12.60
CA GLU A 465 0.49 8.72 -11.95
C GLU A 465 0.85 7.50 -11.08
N HIS A 466 0.57 7.63 -9.78
CA HIS A 466 0.51 6.51 -8.86
C HIS A 466 -0.74 5.68 -9.18
N GLU A 467 -0.58 4.36 -9.27
CA GLU A 467 -1.50 3.47 -10.02
C GLU A 467 -1.37 3.69 -11.54
N THR A 468 -0.23 3.30 -12.12
CA THR A 468 0.16 3.65 -13.49
C THR A 468 -0.72 3.01 -14.58
N SER A 469 -1.30 1.83 -14.33
CA SER A 469 -2.15 1.05 -15.24
C SER A 469 -3.50 0.70 -14.62
N LEU A 470 -4.47 0.42 -15.50
CA LEU A 470 -5.84 -0.01 -15.17
C LEU A 470 -6.57 0.88 -14.13
N SER A 471 -6.15 2.15 -14.04
CA SER A 471 -6.62 3.14 -13.07
C SER A 471 -7.35 4.27 -13.82
N ARG A 472 -7.45 5.47 -13.22
CA ARG A 472 -7.86 6.68 -13.96
C ARG A 472 -6.80 7.14 -14.97
N ASN A 473 -5.57 6.61 -14.94
CA ASN A 473 -4.56 6.89 -15.97
C ASN A 473 -4.92 6.17 -17.28
N ALA A 474 -5.46 6.92 -18.23
CA ALA A 474 -5.89 6.41 -19.54
C ALA A 474 -4.71 6.24 -20.52
N ASN A 475 -3.60 5.61 -20.09
CA ASN A 475 -2.51 5.29 -21.00
C ASN A 475 -2.79 3.98 -21.75
N THR A 476 -3.31 4.11 -22.98
CA THR A 476 -3.63 2.97 -23.85
C THR A 476 -2.42 2.06 -24.08
N CYS A 477 -1.20 2.60 -24.25
CA CYS A 477 0.00 1.78 -24.46
C CYS A 477 0.27 0.87 -23.26
N VAL A 478 0.18 1.42 -22.04
CA VAL A 478 0.39 0.65 -20.81
C VAL A 478 -0.72 -0.38 -20.64
N ASN A 479 -1.98 0.04 -20.78
CA ASN A 479 -3.13 -0.83 -20.61
C ASN A 479 -3.18 -1.96 -21.65
N THR A 480 -2.75 -1.75 -22.90
CA THR A 480 -2.65 -2.82 -23.91
C THR A 480 -1.67 -3.92 -23.50
N VAL A 481 -0.54 -3.59 -22.86
CA VAL A 481 0.43 -4.60 -22.40
C VAL A 481 -0.14 -5.40 -21.22
N VAL A 482 -0.83 -4.72 -20.29
CA VAL A 482 -1.48 -5.39 -19.14
C VAL A 482 -2.67 -6.25 -19.59
N ASP A 483 -3.47 -5.76 -20.54
CA ASP A 483 -4.60 -6.47 -21.14
C ASP A 483 -4.15 -7.75 -21.83
N ALA A 484 -3.12 -7.69 -22.69
CA ALA A 484 -2.54 -8.88 -23.33
C ALA A 484 -1.99 -9.89 -22.30
N TYR A 485 -1.32 -9.41 -21.26
CA TYR A 485 -0.80 -10.26 -20.20
C TYR A 485 -1.91 -10.95 -19.40
N LEU A 486 -2.99 -10.25 -19.07
CA LEU A 486 -4.16 -10.86 -18.42
C LEU A 486 -4.94 -11.77 -19.39
N LYS A 487 -5.00 -11.45 -20.69
CA LYS A 487 -5.69 -12.22 -21.71
C LYS A 487 -5.09 -13.61 -21.89
N ASP A 488 -3.80 -13.71 -22.19
CA ASP A 488 -3.17 -14.99 -22.57
C ASP A 488 -1.77 -15.19 -21.94
N GLY A 489 -1.22 -14.16 -21.29
CA GLY A 489 0.14 -14.20 -20.71
C GLY A 489 1.20 -13.57 -21.60
N SER A 490 0.81 -13.05 -22.78
CA SER A 490 1.67 -12.24 -23.64
C SER A 490 2.30 -11.09 -22.87
N ARG A 491 3.61 -10.93 -23.02
CA ARG A 491 4.40 -9.95 -22.29
C ARG A 491 5.62 -9.53 -23.11
N PRO A 492 6.23 -8.37 -22.82
CA PRO A 492 7.39 -7.89 -23.56
C PRO A 492 8.52 -8.92 -23.68
N ALA A 493 9.28 -8.86 -24.77
CA ALA A 493 10.52 -9.62 -24.91
C ALA A 493 11.55 -9.15 -23.88
N ALA A 494 12.36 -10.07 -23.35
CA ALA A 494 13.35 -9.74 -22.33
C ALA A 494 14.43 -8.78 -22.87
N ARG A 495 14.75 -7.71 -22.12
CA ARG A 495 15.78 -6.72 -22.47
C ARG A 495 16.58 -6.31 -21.23
N LYS A 496 17.70 -5.62 -21.44
CA LYS A 496 18.48 -5.02 -20.35
C LYS A 496 17.78 -3.75 -19.85
N GLY A 497 17.35 -3.73 -18.60
CA GLY A 497 16.77 -2.55 -17.95
C GLY A 497 15.25 -2.67 -17.81
N ALA A 498 14.52 -2.00 -18.71
CA ALA A 498 13.08 -2.20 -18.89
C ALA A 498 12.86 -3.03 -20.17
N ASP A 499 11.89 -3.94 -20.13
CA ASP A 499 11.56 -4.82 -21.26
C ASP A 499 10.68 -4.12 -22.31
N ALA A 500 9.85 -3.17 -21.85
CA ALA A 500 9.10 -2.25 -22.69
C ALA A 500 8.96 -0.87 -22.04
N THR A 501 8.68 0.13 -22.88
CA THR A 501 8.46 1.52 -22.47
C THR A 501 7.25 2.10 -23.20
N CYS A 502 6.40 2.82 -22.48
CA CYS A 502 5.32 3.64 -23.03
C CYS A 502 5.57 5.11 -22.69
N GLN A 503 5.14 6.05 -23.53
CA GLN A 503 5.17 7.48 -23.17
C GLN A 503 3.95 7.81 -22.30
N ALA A 504 4.13 8.64 -21.28
CA ALA A 504 3.04 9.17 -20.49
C ALA A 504 2.12 10.10 -21.31
N PRO A 505 0.82 10.19 -20.97
CA PRO A 505 -0.07 11.21 -21.54
C PRO A 505 0.43 12.63 -21.23
N ALA A 506 0.09 13.60 -22.09
CA ALA A 506 0.38 15.00 -21.85
C ALA A 506 -0.16 15.47 -20.48
N PRO A 507 0.48 16.47 -19.82
CA PRO A 507 -0.05 17.08 -18.61
C PRO A 507 -1.46 17.65 -18.80
N PRO A 508 -2.25 17.81 -17.73
CA PRO A 508 -3.53 18.48 -17.79
C PRO A 508 -3.39 19.90 -18.37
N GLN A 509 -4.45 20.36 -19.03
CA GLN A 509 -4.58 21.76 -19.44
C GLN A 509 -4.95 22.62 -18.21
N PRO A 510 -4.47 23.86 -18.11
CA PRO A 510 -4.88 24.77 -17.05
C PRO A 510 -6.35 25.20 -17.25
N ALA A 511 -7.12 25.23 -16.17
CA ALA A 511 -8.44 25.84 -16.11
C ALA A 511 -8.38 27.18 -15.35
N PRO A 512 -9.04 28.26 -15.87
CA PRO A 512 -9.07 29.57 -15.24
C PRO A 512 -9.94 29.67 -13.98
#